data_AF-A0A1G6ES58-F1
#
_entry.id   AF-A0A1G6ES58-F1
#
_cell.length_a   1.000
_cell.length_b   1.000
_cell.length_c   1.000
_cell.angle_alpha   90.00
_cell.angle_beta   90.00
_cell.angle_gamma   90.00
#
_symmetry.space_group_name_H-M   'P 1'
#
loop_
_entity.id
_entity.type
_entity.pdbx_description
1 polymer ?
#
loop_
_entity_poly.entity_id
_entity_poly.type
_entity_poly.pdbx_seq_one_letter_code
_entity_poly.pdbx_strand_id
1 'polypeptide(L)'
;METNETLSFNELKKAQVELLKEARLKIIKALDKKQNITLGKKSGEGKGRKNRLANYAWIPIFYKEEHLYWITLFRNHTDEKSGNFHTIHGEICFVKPFSFSKEDPFDMYSTKINNKVKRNILEFFPENWESPCKYMDEKKESLTVDDILAEDFQMDAFADAFMKYAEQKEKC
;
A
#
# COMPACT_ATOMS: atom_id res chain seq x y z
N MET A 1 -36.31 -3.49 17.67
CA MET A 1 -35.65 -4.52 16.85
C MET A 1 -34.89 -3.78 15.79
N GLU A 2 -33.57 -3.63 15.97
CA GLU A 2 -32.72 -3.15 14.90
C GLU A 2 -32.56 -4.29 13.90
N THR A 3 -33.11 -4.11 12.70
CA THR A 3 -32.86 -4.99 11.57
C THR A 3 -31.40 -4.81 11.19
N ASN A 4 -30.55 -5.78 11.53
CA ASN A 4 -29.23 -5.91 10.92
C ASN A 4 -29.45 -6.14 9.43
N GLU A 5 -29.44 -5.07 8.63
CA GLU A 5 -29.45 -5.15 7.18
C GLU A 5 -28.17 -5.84 6.72
N THR A 6 -28.29 -7.12 6.33
CA THR A 6 -27.18 -7.87 5.79
C THR A 6 -26.82 -7.32 4.42
N LEU A 7 -25.72 -6.56 4.35
CA LEU A 7 -25.19 -6.04 3.09
C LEU A 7 -24.91 -7.18 2.11
N SER A 8 -25.32 -6.98 0.85
CA SER A 8 -24.94 -7.90 -0.21
C SER A 8 -23.42 -7.87 -0.44
N PHE A 9 -22.87 -8.94 -1.02
CA PHE A 9 -21.45 -9.02 -1.36
C PHE A 9 -20.95 -7.82 -2.19
N ASN A 10 -21.79 -7.30 -3.10
CA ASN A 10 -21.46 -6.13 -3.91
C ASN A 10 -21.42 -4.82 -3.10
N GLU A 11 -22.28 -4.70 -2.10
CA GLU A 11 -22.29 -3.53 -1.20
C GLU A 11 -21.10 -3.56 -0.25
N LEU A 12 -20.76 -4.72 0.29
CA LEU A 12 -19.54 -4.92 1.09
C LEU A 12 -18.28 -4.54 0.30
N LYS A 13 -18.21 -4.97 -0.96
CA LYS A 13 -17.10 -4.62 -1.86
C LYS A 13 -17.02 -3.11 -2.12
N LYS A 14 -18.15 -2.44 -2.31
CA LYS A 14 -18.18 -0.97 -2.49
C LYS A 14 -17.74 -0.25 -1.23
N ALA A 15 -18.24 -0.66 -0.06
CA ALA A 15 -17.83 -0.09 1.23
C ALA A 15 -16.32 -0.22 1.44
N GLN A 16 -15.75 -1.40 1.15
CA GLN A 16 -14.30 -1.62 1.22
C GLN A 16 -13.52 -0.68 0.28
N VAL A 17 -13.99 -0.47 -0.95
CA VAL A 17 -13.33 0.45 -1.89
C VAL A 17 -13.33 1.89 -1.37
N GLU A 18 -14.43 2.36 -0.79
CA GLU A 18 -14.49 3.73 -0.26
C GLU A 18 -13.59 3.91 0.98
N LEU A 19 -13.57 2.95 1.91
CA LEU A 19 -12.67 3.00 3.08
C LEU A 19 -11.20 3.13 2.67
N LEU A 20 -10.77 2.32 1.69
CA LEU A 20 -9.39 2.39 1.18
C LEU A 20 -9.08 3.72 0.49
N LYS A 21 -10.04 4.24 -0.25
CA LYS A 21 -9.89 5.52 -0.95
C LYS A 21 -9.76 6.65 0.05
N GLU A 22 -10.54 6.67 1.12
CA GLU A 22 -10.47 7.67 2.18
C GLU A 22 -9.13 7.61 2.93
N ALA A 23 -8.71 6.41 3.35
CA ALA A 23 -7.44 6.22 4.04
C ALA A 23 -6.26 6.65 3.16
N ARG A 24 -6.28 6.25 1.87
CA ARG A 24 -5.28 6.67 0.88
C ARG A 24 -5.20 8.19 0.75
N LEU A 25 -6.34 8.88 0.71
CA LEU A 25 -6.39 10.34 0.61
C LEU A 25 -5.81 11.01 1.86
N LYS A 26 -6.09 10.49 3.06
CA LYS A 26 -5.46 10.97 4.31
C LYS A 26 -3.94 10.84 4.24
N ILE A 27 -3.44 9.67 3.85
CA ILE A 27 -1.99 9.39 3.71
C ILE A 27 -1.34 10.34 2.69
N ILE A 28 -1.93 10.47 1.50
CA ILE A 28 -1.41 11.36 0.47
C ILE A 28 -1.33 12.81 0.96
N LYS A 29 -2.38 13.33 1.58
CA LYS A 29 -2.39 14.71 2.08
C LYS A 29 -1.32 14.95 3.14
N ALA A 30 -1.01 13.97 3.98
CA ALA A 30 0.04 14.10 4.98
C ALA A 30 1.44 14.07 4.36
N LEU A 31 1.64 13.17 3.40
CA LEU A 31 2.90 13.02 2.66
C LEU A 31 3.19 14.23 1.77
N ASP A 32 2.19 14.78 1.08
CA ASP A 32 2.37 15.93 0.17
C ASP A 32 2.96 17.17 0.87
N LYS A 33 2.89 17.24 2.21
CA LYS A 33 3.51 18.28 3.03
C LYS A 33 5.02 18.06 3.29
N LYS A 34 5.55 16.86 3.05
CA LYS A 34 6.94 16.49 3.35
C LYS A 34 7.86 16.85 2.19
N GLN A 35 9.07 17.30 2.51
CA GLN A 35 10.09 17.58 1.50
C GLN A 35 10.74 16.27 1.01
N ASN A 36 11.37 16.31 -0.16
CA ASN A 36 12.09 15.18 -0.78
C ASN A 36 11.23 13.97 -1.13
N ILE A 37 9.90 14.11 -1.15
CA ILE A 37 9.02 13.09 -1.70
C ILE A 37 8.24 13.64 -2.89
N THR A 38 8.10 12.79 -3.89
CA THR A 38 7.24 13.02 -5.04
C THR A 38 6.26 11.86 -5.12
N LEU A 39 4.97 12.15 -4.99
CA LEU A 39 3.94 11.15 -5.19
C LEU A 39 3.86 10.76 -6.67
N GLY A 40 3.86 9.47 -6.97
CA GLY A 40 3.84 9.00 -8.35
C GLY A 40 2.57 9.43 -9.10
N LYS A 41 2.72 9.96 -10.33
CA LYS A 41 1.62 10.45 -11.20
C LYS A 41 0.61 9.39 -11.69
N LYS A 42 0.69 8.14 -11.25
CA LYS A 42 -0.18 7.04 -11.72
C LYS A 42 -0.77 6.22 -10.58
N SER A 43 -1.72 6.81 -9.87
CA SER A 43 -2.94 6.13 -9.44
C SER A 43 -3.92 7.19 -8.94
N GLY A 44 -4.90 7.53 -9.78
CA GLY A 44 -5.84 8.60 -9.50
C GLY A 44 -6.19 9.33 -10.78
N GLU A 45 -7.23 8.82 -11.47
CA GLU A 45 -7.82 9.35 -12.71
C GLU A 45 -6.99 9.23 -14.01
N GLY A 46 -6.97 8.02 -14.56
CA GLY A 46 -6.98 7.89 -16.01
C GLY A 46 -8.42 8.05 -16.49
N LYS A 47 -8.73 9.11 -17.27
CA LYS A 47 -10.00 9.21 -18.00
C LYS A 47 -10.27 7.89 -18.74
N GLY A 48 -11.26 7.12 -18.29
CA GLY A 48 -11.85 6.04 -19.07
C GLY A 48 -11.47 4.57 -18.76
N ARG A 49 -10.99 4.19 -17.57
CA ARG A 49 -10.85 2.75 -17.23
C ARG A 49 -11.38 2.39 -15.83
N LYS A 50 -11.98 1.20 -15.74
CA LYS A 50 -12.59 0.59 -14.54
C LYS A 50 -11.72 0.81 -13.29
N ASN A 51 -12.33 1.30 -12.20
CA ASN A 51 -11.71 1.43 -10.88
C ASN A 51 -11.24 0.06 -10.38
N ARG A 52 -9.96 -0.26 -10.54
CA ARG A 52 -9.36 -1.46 -9.95
C ARG A 52 -9.09 -1.16 -8.47
N LEU A 53 -9.54 -2.04 -7.58
CA LEU A 53 -9.26 -2.00 -6.12
C LEU A 53 -7.76 -1.76 -5.84
N ALA A 54 -6.91 -2.33 -6.69
CA ALA A 54 -5.46 -2.13 -6.73
C ALA A 54 -5.01 -0.66 -6.68
N ASN A 55 -5.74 0.28 -7.29
CA ASN A 55 -5.32 1.68 -7.28
C ASN A 55 -5.47 2.34 -5.89
N TYR A 56 -6.40 1.85 -5.06
CA TYR A 56 -6.65 2.39 -3.72
C TYR A 56 -5.81 1.71 -2.65
N ALA A 57 -5.30 0.51 -2.95
CA ALA A 57 -4.50 -0.28 -2.03
C ALA A 57 -3.02 0.14 -1.98
N TRP A 58 -2.55 1.00 -2.88
CA TRP A 58 -1.12 1.27 -3.06
C TRP A 58 -0.83 2.74 -3.36
N ILE A 59 0.28 3.23 -2.80
CA ILE A 59 0.75 4.60 -2.96
C ILE A 59 2.22 4.56 -3.40
N PRO A 60 2.54 4.85 -4.67
CA PRO A 60 3.92 4.97 -5.13
C PRO A 60 4.51 6.32 -4.68
N ILE A 61 5.69 6.26 -4.08
CA ILE A 61 6.40 7.42 -3.56
C ILE A 61 7.83 7.40 -4.08
N PHE A 62 8.25 8.48 -4.72
CA PHE A 62 9.65 8.69 -5.11
C PHE A 62 10.33 9.54 -4.03
N TYR A 63 11.25 8.95 -3.30
CA TYR A 63 12.09 9.66 -2.34
C TYR A 63 13.37 10.16 -3.03
N LYS A 64 13.68 11.45 -2.87
CA LYS A 64 14.81 12.15 -3.51
C LYS A 64 14.88 11.93 -5.03
N GLU A 65 13.72 11.86 -5.69
CA GLU A 65 13.57 11.68 -7.15
C GLU A 65 14.11 10.37 -7.76
N GLU A 66 14.85 9.56 -6.99
CA GLU A 66 15.54 8.36 -7.49
C GLU A 66 14.96 7.05 -6.94
N HIS A 67 14.48 7.07 -5.70
CA HIS A 67 14.17 5.85 -4.98
C HIS A 67 12.66 5.63 -4.89
N LEU A 68 12.17 4.60 -5.56
CA LEU A 68 10.76 4.21 -5.52
C LEU A 68 10.48 3.43 -4.23
N TYR A 69 9.44 3.83 -3.54
CA TYR A 69 8.86 3.20 -2.37
C TYR A 69 7.37 3.01 -2.57
N TRP A 70 6.78 2.08 -1.81
CA TRP A 70 5.36 1.84 -1.80
C TRP A 70 4.83 1.86 -0.37
N ILE A 71 3.68 2.51 -0.18
CA ILE A 71 2.81 2.25 0.97
C ILE A 71 1.68 1.37 0.49
N THR A 72 1.47 0.26 1.20
CA THR A 72 0.39 -0.70 0.95
C THR A 72 -0.67 -0.50 2.03
N LEU A 73 -1.95 -0.62 1.67
CA LEU A 73 -3.08 -0.60 2.60
C LEU A 73 -3.63 -2.01 2.87
N PHE A 74 -2.85 -3.02 2.45
CA PHE A 74 -3.10 -4.42 2.69
C PHE A 74 -1.77 -5.12 2.95
N ARG A 75 -1.80 -6.11 3.84
CA ARG A 75 -0.69 -7.03 4.04
C ARG A 75 -1.04 -8.39 3.46
N ASN A 76 -0.26 -8.85 2.47
CA ASN A 76 -0.32 -10.24 2.06
C ASN A 76 0.58 -11.03 3.00
N HIS A 77 0.01 -12.01 3.69
CA HIS A 77 0.79 -13.00 4.42
C HIS A 77 0.91 -14.24 3.53
N THR A 78 2.15 -14.67 3.29
CA THR A 78 2.41 -15.99 2.74
C THR A 78 2.44 -16.96 3.91
N ASP A 79 1.59 -17.99 3.88
CA ASP A 79 1.76 -19.10 4.83
C ASP A 79 3.05 -19.84 4.47
N GLU A 80 4.03 -19.78 5.37
CA GLU A 80 5.36 -20.39 5.21
C GLU A 80 5.28 -21.92 4.97
N LYS A 81 4.19 -22.59 5.39
CA LYS A 81 4.02 -24.04 5.23
C LYS A 81 3.42 -24.44 3.90
N SER A 82 2.44 -23.69 3.40
CA SER A 82 1.71 -24.05 2.17
C SER A 82 2.09 -23.22 0.96
N GLY A 83 2.83 -22.12 1.15
CA GLY A 83 3.11 -21.16 0.09
C GLY A 83 1.86 -20.41 -0.41
N ASN A 84 0.72 -20.58 0.26
CA ASN A 84 -0.52 -19.92 -0.12
C ASN A 84 -0.53 -18.48 0.39
N PHE A 85 -0.91 -17.56 -0.50
CA PHE A 85 -1.14 -16.17 -0.15
C PHE A 85 -2.48 -16.04 0.57
N HIS A 86 -2.42 -15.75 1.87
CA HIS A 86 -3.56 -15.28 2.64
C HIS A 86 -3.48 -13.75 2.72
N THR A 87 -4.37 -13.06 2.00
CA THR A 87 -4.49 -11.60 2.15
C THR A 87 -5.06 -11.30 3.54
N ILE A 88 -4.29 -10.63 4.38
CA ILE A 88 -4.81 -10.03 5.62
C ILE A 88 -5.37 -8.66 5.24
N HIS A 89 -6.66 -8.50 5.51
CA HIS A 89 -7.39 -7.32 5.11
C HIS A 89 -7.02 -6.12 5.99
N GLY A 90 -6.61 -5.02 5.35
CA GLY A 90 -6.55 -3.70 5.97
C GLY A 90 -5.25 -3.33 6.68
N GLU A 91 -4.23 -4.19 6.76
CA GLU A 91 -2.95 -3.81 7.38
C GLU A 91 -2.08 -2.95 6.46
N ILE A 92 -1.45 -1.92 7.02
CA ILE A 92 -0.62 -0.97 6.29
C ILE A 92 0.84 -1.36 6.41
N CYS A 93 1.57 -1.33 5.30
CA CYS A 93 3.00 -1.63 5.26
C CYS A 93 3.77 -0.63 4.39
N PHE A 94 5.03 -0.41 4.74
CA PHE A 94 6.03 0.25 3.91
C PHE A 94 6.89 -0.80 3.19
N VAL A 95 7.19 -0.54 1.91
CA VAL A 95 7.93 -1.49 1.06
C VAL A 95 8.91 -0.73 0.16
N LYS A 96 10.16 -1.20 0.09
CA LYS A 96 11.16 -0.81 -0.92
C LYS A 96 11.28 -1.96 -1.93
N PRO A 97 10.92 -1.76 -3.22
CA PRO A 97 11.00 -2.79 -4.24
C PRO A 97 12.46 -3.10 -4.61
N PHE A 98 12.78 -4.37 -4.88
CA PHE A 98 14.14 -4.82 -5.26
C PHE A 98 14.52 -4.54 -6.72
N SER A 99 13.56 -4.28 -7.62
CA SER A 99 13.87 -3.98 -9.03
C SER A 99 13.05 -2.80 -9.56
N PHE A 100 13.72 -1.96 -10.35
CA PHE A 100 13.09 -0.84 -11.03
C PHE A 100 12.44 -1.34 -12.32
N SER A 101 11.11 -1.27 -12.38
CA SER A 101 10.53 -0.77 -13.61
C SER A 101 9.56 0.35 -13.35
N LYS A 102 9.43 1.16 -14.39
CA LYS A 102 8.43 2.22 -14.50
C LYS A 102 7.02 1.66 -14.79
N GLU A 103 6.83 0.34 -14.79
CA GLU A 103 5.60 -0.32 -15.22
C GLU A 103 4.81 -0.90 -14.04
N ASP A 104 3.50 -0.88 -14.22
CA ASP A 104 2.44 -1.12 -13.24
C ASP A 104 2.65 -2.44 -12.45
N PRO A 105 2.74 -2.38 -11.11
CA PRO A 105 2.92 -3.59 -10.27
C PRO A 105 1.75 -4.58 -10.35
N PHE A 106 0.63 -4.21 -10.99
CA PHE A 106 -0.56 -5.06 -11.13
C PHE A 106 -0.67 -5.82 -12.45
N ASP A 107 0.33 -5.81 -13.32
CA ASP A 107 0.35 -6.68 -14.51
C ASP A 107 0.73 -8.14 -14.17
N MET A 108 0.14 -8.64 -13.07
CA MET A 108 0.36 -9.96 -12.47
C MET A 108 -0.34 -11.10 -13.22
N TYR A 109 -1.05 -10.82 -14.31
CA TYR A 109 -1.70 -11.85 -15.12
C TYR A 109 -1.47 -11.63 -16.61
N SER A 110 -0.29 -12.01 -17.10
CA SER A 110 -0.19 -12.62 -18.43
C SER A 110 0.91 -13.67 -18.48
N THR A 111 0.55 -14.89 -18.10
CA THR A 111 1.27 -16.08 -18.56
C THR A 111 1.27 -16.11 -20.08
N LYS A 112 2.45 -15.86 -20.67
CA LYS A 112 3.05 -16.79 -21.63
C LYS A 112 4.55 -16.63 -21.59
N ILE A 113 5.17 -17.72 -21.13
CA ILE A 113 6.59 -18.03 -21.20
C ILE A 113 7.05 -17.78 -22.64
N ASN A 114 7.79 -16.69 -22.83
CA ASN A 114 8.66 -16.48 -23.99
C ASN A 114 9.92 -15.80 -23.45
N ASN A 115 11.02 -16.55 -23.52
CA ASN A 115 12.31 -16.38 -22.81
C ASN A 115 13.12 -15.10 -23.10
N LYS A 116 12.52 -13.92 -23.30
CA LYS A 116 13.29 -12.70 -23.66
C LYS A 116 12.81 -11.37 -23.06
N VAL A 117 12.00 -11.38 -22.02
CA VAL A 117 11.60 -10.12 -21.36
C VAL A 117 11.87 -10.22 -19.86
N LYS A 118 12.82 -9.42 -19.36
CA LYS A 118 12.98 -9.15 -17.93
C LYS A 118 11.68 -8.48 -17.47
N ARG A 119 10.78 -9.25 -16.87
CA ARG A 119 9.57 -8.74 -16.22
C ARG A 119 9.86 -8.62 -14.74
N ASN A 120 9.39 -7.54 -14.14
CA ASN A 120 9.54 -7.21 -12.74
C ASN A 120 8.63 -8.12 -11.96
N ILE A 121 9.22 -9.13 -11.35
CA ILE A 121 8.54 -9.84 -10.30
C ILE A 121 8.67 -8.90 -9.10
N LEU A 122 7.57 -8.26 -8.71
CA LEU A 122 7.39 -7.97 -7.28
C LEU A 122 7.32 -9.34 -6.63
N GLU A 123 8.47 -9.90 -6.28
CA GLU A 123 8.45 -11.01 -5.36
C GLU A 123 7.95 -10.41 -4.06
N PHE A 124 6.70 -10.78 -3.73
CA PHE A 124 6.02 -10.50 -2.48
C PHE A 124 6.76 -11.26 -1.37
N PHE A 125 8.02 -10.88 -1.17
CA PHE A 125 8.89 -11.32 -0.11
C PHE A 125 8.41 -10.62 1.16
N PRO A 126 7.69 -11.33 2.05
CA PRO A 126 7.10 -10.74 3.25
C PRO A 126 8.16 -10.06 4.14
N GLU A 127 9.42 -10.45 4.02
CA GLU A 127 10.55 -9.87 4.74
C GLU A 127 10.82 -8.39 4.43
N ASN A 128 10.33 -7.86 3.30
CA ASN A 128 10.51 -6.44 2.94
C ASN A 128 9.34 -5.56 3.37
N TRP A 129 8.34 -6.14 4.04
CA TRP A 129 7.12 -5.47 4.44
C TRP A 129 7.31 -5.01 5.87
N GLU A 130 7.42 -3.70 6.03
CA GLU A 130 7.68 -3.12 7.34
C GLU A 130 6.44 -2.41 7.85
N SER A 131 6.01 -2.79 9.05
CA SER A 131 4.95 -2.09 9.75
C SER A 131 5.38 -0.64 10.01
N PRO A 132 4.53 0.36 9.72
CA PRO A 132 4.78 1.76 10.08
C PRO A 132 5.05 1.94 11.58
N CYS A 133 4.45 1.09 12.43
CA CYS A 133 4.63 1.14 13.88
C CYS A 133 6.10 1.04 14.31
N LYS A 134 6.96 0.34 13.54
CA LYS A 134 8.40 0.26 13.85
C LYS A 134 9.10 1.62 13.86
N TYR A 135 8.49 2.62 13.22
CA TYR A 135 9.03 3.96 13.01
C TYR A 135 8.23 5.05 13.75
N MET A 136 7.14 4.66 14.40
CA MET A 136 6.30 5.50 15.23
C MET A 136 6.54 5.15 16.71
N ASP A 137 6.25 6.07 17.63
CA ASP A 137 6.31 5.79 19.07
C ASP A 137 5.06 5.02 19.55
N GLU A 138 4.70 3.97 18.81
CA GLU A 138 3.49 3.17 19.01
C GLU A 138 3.81 1.85 19.68
N LYS A 139 2.95 1.41 20.61
CA LYS A 139 3.07 0.08 21.26
C LYS A 139 2.45 -1.06 20.44
N LYS A 140 1.81 -0.74 19.32
CA LYS A 140 1.08 -1.69 18.48
C LYS A 140 2.01 -2.33 17.45
N GLU A 141 1.78 -3.60 17.10
CA GLU A 141 2.60 -4.32 16.10
C GLU A 141 2.30 -3.90 14.64
N SER A 142 1.04 -3.56 14.34
CA SER A 142 0.59 -3.17 13.00
C SER A 142 -0.41 -2.02 13.03
N LEU A 143 -0.47 -1.24 11.94
CA LEU A 143 -1.55 -0.27 11.70
C LEU A 143 -2.52 -0.81 10.66
N THR A 144 -3.80 -0.48 10.83
CA THR A 144 -4.88 -0.83 9.91
C THR A 144 -5.46 0.39 9.20
N VAL A 145 -6.25 0.16 8.16
CA VAL A 145 -7.06 1.17 7.49
C VAL A 145 -7.97 1.89 8.48
N ASP A 146 -8.59 1.16 9.41
CA ASP A 146 -9.48 1.75 10.42
C ASP A 146 -8.71 2.67 11.37
N ASP A 147 -7.47 2.31 11.76
CA ASP A 147 -6.63 3.19 12.57
C ASP A 147 -6.35 4.52 11.85
N ILE A 148 -6.02 4.50 10.55
CA ILE A 148 -5.81 5.73 9.75
C ILE A 148 -7.09 6.57 9.66
N LEU A 149 -8.24 5.90 9.58
CA LEU A 149 -9.52 6.57 9.42
C LEU A 149 -10.02 7.21 10.71
N ALA A 150 -9.53 6.79 11.88
CA ALA A 150 -9.83 7.41 13.16
C ALA A 150 -9.54 8.94 13.16
N GLU A 151 -10.34 9.69 13.93
CA GLU A 151 -10.26 11.16 13.96
C GLU A 151 -8.99 11.68 14.65
N ASP A 152 -8.53 10.95 15.67
CA ASP A 152 -7.38 11.28 16.52
C ASP A 152 -6.05 10.73 15.98
N PHE A 153 -6.08 10.00 14.86
CA PHE A 153 -4.89 9.42 14.28
C PHE A 153 -3.88 10.49 13.83
N GLN A 154 -2.64 10.37 14.31
CA GLN A 154 -1.57 11.33 14.10
C GLN A 154 -0.93 11.17 12.71
N MET A 155 -1.63 11.66 11.67
CA MET A 155 -1.19 11.54 10.27
C MET A 155 0.19 12.15 9.98
N ASP A 156 0.54 13.25 10.65
CA ASP A 156 1.85 13.88 10.44
C ASP A 156 2.98 13.00 11.00
N ALA A 157 2.75 12.30 12.13
CA ALA A 157 3.68 11.33 12.72
C ALA A 157 3.82 10.08 11.83
N PHE A 158 2.73 9.60 11.23
CA PHE A 158 2.78 8.54 10.22
C PHE A 158 3.64 8.93 9.02
N ALA A 159 3.48 10.17 8.52
CA ALA A 159 4.29 10.66 7.41
C ALA A 159 5.77 10.79 7.82
N ASP A 160 6.09 11.22 9.03
CA ASP A 160 7.48 11.21 9.55
C ASP A 160 8.05 9.81 9.71
N ALA A 161 7.24 8.84 10.11
CA ALA A 161 7.61 7.43 10.17
C ALA A 161 7.99 6.89 8.79
N PHE A 162 7.24 7.25 7.74
CA PHE A 162 7.63 6.92 6.37
C PHE A 162 8.97 7.54 5.97
N MET A 163 9.22 8.81 6.33
CA MET A 163 10.50 9.47 6.02
C MET A 163 11.69 8.75 6.70
N LYS A 164 11.53 8.35 7.98
CA LYS A 164 12.55 7.57 8.71
C LYS A 164 12.81 6.22 8.04
N TYR A 165 11.74 5.52 7.63
CA TYR A 165 11.84 4.27 6.89
C TYR A 165 12.65 4.42 5.60
N ALA A 166 12.29 5.40 4.77
CA ALA A 166 12.99 5.65 3.51
C ALA A 166 14.47 6.01 3.75
N GLU A 167 14.77 6.85 4.75
CA GLU A 167 16.15 7.19 5.09
C GLU A 167 16.98 5.97 5.53
N GLN A 168 16.42 5.09 6.36
CA GLN A 168 17.12 3.89 6.81
C GLN A 168 17.41 2.94 5.65
N LYS A 169 16.42 2.74 4.76
CA LYS A 169 16.55 1.84 3.62
C LYS A 169 17.48 2.35 2.52
N GLU A 170 17.85 3.62 2.52
CA GLU A 170 18.94 4.12 1.66
C GLU A 170 20.34 3.83 2.19
N LYS A 171 20.50 3.58 3.48
CA LYS A 171 21.81 3.29 4.09
C LYS A 171 22.18 1.81 4.02
N CYS A 172 21.25 0.94 3.59
CA CYS A 172 21.41 -0.50 3.44
C CYS A 172 21.59 -0.88 1.97
#